data_AF-A0A3S3UUI7-F1
#
_entry.id   AF-A0A3S3UUI7-F1
#
_cell.length_a   1.000
_cell.length_b   1.000
_cell.length_c   1.000
_cell.angle_alpha   90.00
_cell.angle_beta   90.00
_cell.angle_gamma   90.00
#
_symmetry.space_group_name_H-M   'P 1'
#
loop_
_entity.id
_entity.type
_entity.pdbx_description
1 polymer ?
#
loop_
_entity_poly.entity_id
_entity_poly.type
_entity_poly.pdbx_seq_one_letter_code
_entity_poly.pdbx_strand_id
1 'polypeptide(L)'
;MKYKLGDFVRFVDEKMEGYVTRIINDQMIGVTGEDDFEIPVLATKVTSVHGHSKLVGDEEEAEVEAIIPGEFKSKGVYIAVIADAKANSVVHLHLLNETSYQLLASVSTEQNKQYKGEFAGSIEPRGHAKVYSAKLADLQLWPKLIFQVLFNTKQNQPVLNPLNVNEQFKAKDFSGAKKQVPFINQLGWMIQLDEAELVIDAQKLKESFFKPAEEKQVVAKPQYEIDLHIEKLRDDYQFLASSEILNIQLTNFKHALDAAIVHQMPDITFIHGAGNGILKHELHKLLSKNAKVQTFMDARKEKFGYGATKVVLK
;
A
#
# COMPACT_ATOMS: atom_id res chain seq x y z
N MET A 1 34.87 2.05 -11.21
CA MET A 1 35.91 2.51 -10.26
C MET A 1 36.89 1.36 -10.03
N LYS A 2 38.21 1.60 -10.03
CA LYS A 2 39.25 0.55 -10.02
C LYS A 2 39.68 0.08 -8.62
N TYR A 3 39.41 0.88 -7.57
CA TYR A 3 39.84 0.61 -6.19
C TYR A 3 38.67 0.81 -5.22
N LYS A 4 38.63 0.03 -4.13
CA LYS A 4 37.66 0.08 -3.04
C LYS A 4 38.33 0.54 -1.73
N LEU A 5 37.51 1.03 -0.80
CA LEU A 5 37.96 1.30 0.57
C LEU A 5 38.48 0.01 1.20
N GLY A 6 39.67 0.06 1.79
CA GLY A 6 40.35 -1.09 2.38
C GLY A 6 41.32 -1.83 1.44
N ASP A 7 41.38 -1.47 0.16
CA ASP A 7 42.34 -2.08 -0.77
C ASP A 7 43.78 -1.74 -0.36
N PHE A 8 44.65 -2.75 -0.33
CA PHE A 8 46.08 -2.55 -0.13
C PHE A 8 46.76 -2.21 -1.46
N VAL A 9 47.36 -1.02 -1.52
CA VAL A 9 47.96 -0.46 -2.74
C VAL A 9 49.41 -0.06 -2.51
N ARG A 10 50.21 -0.21 -3.56
CA ARG A 10 51.59 0.27 -3.63
C ARG A 10 51.67 1.44 -4.60
N PHE A 11 52.43 2.46 -4.23
CA PHE A 11 52.67 3.63 -5.07
C PHE A 11 53.59 3.23 -6.23
N VAL A 12 53.30 3.70 -7.44
CA VAL A 12 54.07 3.32 -8.64
C VAL A 12 55.42 4.03 -8.67
N ASP A 13 55.47 5.28 -8.24
CA ASP A 13 56.67 6.13 -8.30
C ASP A 13 57.47 6.14 -6.99
N GLU A 14 56.89 5.65 -5.90
CA GLU A 14 57.44 5.77 -4.55
C GLU A 14 57.46 4.39 -3.87
N LYS A 15 58.46 4.14 -3.01
CA LYS A 15 58.52 2.92 -2.19
C LYS A 15 57.60 3.03 -0.97
N MET A 16 56.35 3.34 -1.21
CA MET A 16 55.31 3.47 -0.19
C MET A 16 54.17 2.51 -0.48
N GLU A 17 53.59 2.02 0.60
CA GLU A 17 52.48 1.07 0.61
C GLU A 17 51.48 1.53 1.66
N GLY A 18 50.21 1.24 1.43
CA GLY A 18 49.17 1.63 2.36
C GLY A 18 47.81 1.10 1.95
N TYR A 19 46.82 1.44 2.76
CA TYR A 19 45.42 1.07 2.52
C TYR A 19 44.65 2.26 1.99
N VAL A 20 43.76 2.01 1.02
CA VAL A 20 42.84 3.04 0.54
C VAL A 20 41.83 3.34 1.64
N THR A 21 41.97 4.49 2.28
CA THR A 21 41.13 4.94 3.41
C THR A 21 40.03 5.90 2.99
N ARG A 22 40.15 6.51 1.80
CA ARG A 22 39.13 7.43 1.26
C ARG A 22 39.06 7.38 -0.27
N ILE A 23 37.85 7.50 -0.82
CA ILE A 23 37.63 7.75 -2.24
C ILE A 23 37.21 9.21 -2.38
N ILE A 24 38.08 10.04 -2.96
CA ILE A 24 37.82 11.48 -3.10
C ILE A 24 36.98 11.73 -4.36
N ASN A 25 37.36 11.10 -5.47
CA ASN A 25 36.60 11.07 -6.73
C ASN A 25 37.07 9.89 -7.61
N ASP A 26 36.57 9.78 -8.84
CA ASP A 26 36.92 8.70 -9.77
C ASP A 26 38.43 8.60 -10.11
N GLN A 27 39.17 9.70 -9.93
CA GLN A 27 40.58 9.81 -10.30
C GLN A 27 41.53 9.89 -9.10
N MET A 28 41.03 10.21 -7.90
CA MET A 28 41.84 10.49 -6.72
C MET A 28 41.33 9.72 -5.50
N ILE A 29 42.26 9.07 -4.82
CA ILE A 29 42.02 8.25 -3.63
C ILE A 29 42.97 8.68 -2.50
N GLY A 30 42.53 8.55 -1.26
CA GLY A 30 43.38 8.71 -0.08
C GLY A 30 43.96 7.36 0.32
N VAL A 31 45.28 7.30 0.47
CA VAL A 31 46.01 6.10 0.91
C VAL A 31 46.73 6.41 2.21
N THR A 32 46.50 5.59 3.24
CA THR A 32 47.14 5.72 4.55
C THR A 32 48.17 4.61 4.74
N GLY A 33 49.41 5.00 5.04
CA GLY A 33 50.52 4.08 5.32
C GLY A 33 50.63 3.71 6.82
N GLU A 34 51.81 3.25 7.24
CA GLU A 34 52.10 2.90 8.64
C GLU A 34 52.16 4.12 9.58
N ASP A 35 52.35 5.31 9.03
CA ASP A 35 52.45 6.58 9.75
C ASP A 35 51.09 7.23 10.06
N ASP A 36 49.99 6.54 9.73
CA ASP A 36 48.60 6.97 9.92
C ASP A 36 48.28 8.33 9.24
N PHE A 37 49.08 8.72 8.25
CA PHE A 37 48.88 9.94 7.47
C PHE A 37 48.18 9.61 6.14
N GLU A 38 47.05 10.25 5.87
CA GLU A 38 46.32 10.06 4.60
C GLU A 38 46.95 10.90 3.49
N ILE A 39 47.47 10.22 2.47
CA ILE A 39 48.07 10.85 1.28
C ILE A 39 47.08 10.77 0.11
N PRO A 40 46.58 11.91 -0.41
CA PRO A 40 45.76 11.91 -1.61
C PRO A 40 46.62 11.66 -2.85
N VAL A 41 46.33 10.58 -3.58
CA VAL A 41 47.04 10.18 -4.79
C VAL A 41 46.09 9.86 -5.93
N LEU A 42 46.60 10.01 -7.15
CA LEU A 42 45.87 9.62 -8.34
C LEU A 42 45.76 8.10 -8.43
N ALA A 43 44.59 7.59 -8.79
CA ALA A 43 44.33 6.16 -8.98
C ALA A 43 45.27 5.52 -10.02
N THR A 44 45.79 6.30 -10.97
CA THR A 44 46.77 5.87 -11.97
C THR A 44 48.19 5.71 -11.41
N LYS A 45 48.47 6.30 -10.24
CA LYS A 45 49.78 6.31 -9.58
C LYS A 45 49.92 5.27 -8.47
N VAL A 46 48.92 4.41 -8.35
CA VAL A 46 48.93 3.27 -7.42
C VAL A 46 48.61 1.98 -8.17
N THR A 47 49.08 0.86 -7.64
CA THR A 47 48.76 -0.49 -8.11
C THR A 47 48.31 -1.36 -6.94
N SER A 48 47.37 -2.26 -7.17
CA SER A 48 46.96 -3.24 -6.14
C SER A 48 48.04 -4.30 -5.94
N VAL A 49 48.28 -4.66 -4.68
CA VAL A 49 49.19 -5.75 -4.32
C VAL A 49 48.36 -6.96 -3.91
N HIS A 50 48.23 -7.91 -4.84
CA HIS A 50 47.50 -9.16 -4.61
C HIS A 50 48.34 -10.07 -3.70
N GLY A 51 47.87 -10.28 -2.47
CA GLY A 51 48.58 -11.09 -1.46
C GLY A 51 48.47 -10.57 -0.03
N HIS A 52 48.00 -9.33 0.16
CA HIS A 52 47.70 -8.75 1.48
C HIS A 52 46.20 -8.88 1.84
N SER A 53 45.62 -10.03 1.51
CA SER A 53 44.24 -10.37 1.92
C SER A 53 44.29 -10.94 3.34
N LYS A 54 44.22 -10.06 4.34
CA LYS A 54 43.68 -10.47 5.65
C LYS A 54 42.16 -10.48 5.51
N LEU A 55 41.63 -11.66 5.19
CA LEU A 55 40.27 -12.14 5.47
C LEU A 55 39.21 -11.05 5.67
N VAL A 56 38.68 -10.52 4.58
CA VAL A 56 37.29 -10.06 4.49
C VAL A 56 36.79 -10.53 3.14
N GLY A 57 35.67 -11.26 3.14
CA GLY A 57 35.20 -12.10 2.05
C GLY A 57 35.28 -11.44 0.68
N ASP A 58 36.00 -12.10 -0.23
CA ASP A 58 35.73 -12.04 -1.65
C ASP A 58 34.32 -12.59 -1.87
N GLU A 59 33.32 -11.75 -1.67
CA GLU A 59 32.06 -11.94 -2.37
C GLU A 59 32.31 -11.50 -3.81
N GLU A 60 32.30 -12.50 -4.69
CA GLU A 60 32.19 -12.32 -6.14
C GLU A 60 31.26 -11.14 -6.40
N GLU A 61 31.75 -10.14 -7.13
CA GLU A 61 30.90 -9.16 -7.77
C GLU A 61 30.03 -9.92 -8.77
N ALA A 62 28.91 -10.46 -8.28
CA ALA A 62 27.85 -10.95 -9.12
C ALA A 62 27.50 -9.80 -10.06
N GLU A 63 27.74 -10.03 -11.34
CA GLU A 63 27.39 -9.14 -12.44
C GLU A 63 26.01 -8.56 -12.15
N VAL A 64 25.92 -7.24 -12.15
CA VAL A 64 24.65 -6.54 -12.04
C VAL A 64 23.88 -6.88 -13.31
N GLU A 65 23.11 -7.96 -13.29
CA GLU A 65 22.12 -8.21 -14.33
C GLU A 65 21.24 -6.97 -14.37
N ALA A 66 21.29 -6.29 -15.53
CA ALA A 66 20.54 -5.09 -15.79
C ALA A 66 19.07 -5.37 -15.48
N ILE A 67 18.55 -4.70 -14.46
CA ILE A 67 17.17 -4.85 -14.03
C ILE A 67 16.29 -4.44 -15.20
N ILE A 68 15.50 -5.39 -15.68
CA ILE A 68 14.49 -5.21 -16.72
C ILE A 68 13.69 -3.94 -16.39
N PRO A 69 13.48 -3.01 -17.35
CA PRO A 69 12.70 -1.80 -17.11
C PRO A 69 11.24 -2.19 -16.88
N GLY A 70 10.92 -2.53 -15.64
CA GLY A 70 9.59 -2.81 -15.14
C GLY A 70 9.31 -1.92 -13.93
N GLU A 71 8.04 -1.60 -13.73
CA GLU A 71 7.56 -0.87 -12.55
C GLU A 71 8.05 -1.57 -11.26
N PHE A 72 8.66 -0.80 -10.36
CA PHE A 72 9.16 -1.32 -9.09
C PHE A 72 7.98 -1.71 -8.19
N LYS A 73 7.79 -3.01 -7.95
CA LYS A 73 6.67 -3.54 -7.18
C LYS A 73 7.04 -3.66 -5.71
N SER A 74 6.40 -2.87 -4.87
CA SER A 74 6.71 -2.79 -3.43
C SER A 74 5.93 -3.75 -2.54
N LYS A 75 4.82 -4.31 -3.03
CA LYS A 75 3.96 -5.27 -2.32
C LYS A 75 3.73 -6.53 -3.14
N GLY A 76 3.50 -7.64 -2.46
CA GLY A 76 3.23 -8.94 -3.04
C GLY A 76 4.04 -10.06 -2.40
N VAL A 77 4.07 -10.11 -1.07
CA VAL A 77 4.62 -11.24 -0.33
C VAL A 77 3.47 -12.18 0.00
N TYR A 78 3.50 -13.40 -0.54
CA TYR A 78 2.40 -14.36 -0.40
C TYR A 78 2.89 -15.67 0.20
N ILE A 79 2.01 -16.36 0.90
CA ILE A 79 2.15 -17.79 1.18
C ILE A 79 1.24 -18.55 0.21
N ALA A 80 1.87 -19.41 -0.59
CA ALA A 80 1.15 -20.39 -1.39
C ALA A 80 1.11 -21.74 -0.68
N VAL A 81 -0.06 -22.37 -0.68
CA VAL A 81 -0.27 -23.71 -0.16
C VAL A 81 -0.63 -24.62 -1.31
N ILE A 82 0.27 -25.55 -1.62
CA ILE A 82 0.20 -26.43 -2.79
C ILE A 82 0.19 -27.87 -2.30
N ALA A 83 -0.66 -28.70 -2.89
CA ALA A 83 -0.68 -30.13 -2.55
C ALA A 83 0.54 -30.84 -3.16
N ASP A 84 1.12 -31.79 -2.42
CA ASP A 84 2.16 -32.64 -2.96
C ASP A 84 1.61 -33.52 -4.09
N ALA A 85 2.35 -33.63 -5.19
CA ALA A 85 1.92 -34.34 -6.38
C ALA A 85 1.83 -35.87 -6.20
N LYS A 86 2.56 -36.44 -5.22
CA LYS A 86 2.61 -37.87 -4.92
C LYS A 86 1.75 -38.25 -3.72
N ALA A 87 1.56 -37.32 -2.79
CA ALA A 87 0.82 -37.50 -1.56
C ALA A 87 -0.19 -36.36 -1.38
N ASN A 88 -1.36 -36.48 -2.03
CA ASN A 88 -2.41 -35.45 -2.02
C ASN A 88 -2.89 -34.98 -0.61
N SER A 89 -2.61 -35.75 0.45
CA SER A 89 -2.92 -35.38 1.83
C SER A 89 -1.91 -34.41 2.46
N VAL A 90 -0.72 -34.30 1.87
CA VAL A 90 0.35 -33.40 2.29
C VAL A 90 0.30 -32.13 1.45
N VAL A 91 0.50 -31.00 2.11
CA VAL A 91 0.63 -29.69 1.47
C VAL A 91 1.97 -29.07 1.84
N HIS A 92 2.52 -28.32 0.90
CA HIS A 92 3.73 -27.54 1.05
C HIS A 92 3.38 -26.05 1.06
N LEU A 93 3.92 -25.34 2.05
CA LEU A 93 3.82 -23.90 2.14
C LEU A 93 5.06 -23.30 1.49
N HIS A 94 4.84 -22.43 0.52
CA HIS A 94 5.87 -21.70 -0.18
C HIS A 94 5.73 -20.21 0.06
N LEU A 95 6.79 -19.57 0.52
CA LEU A 95 6.89 -18.11 0.58
C LEU A 95 7.23 -17.61 -0.83
N LEU A 96 6.35 -16.80 -1.40
CA LEU A 96 6.44 -16.24 -2.73
C LEU A 96 6.82 -14.77 -2.64
N ASN A 97 7.76 -14.38 -3.50
CA ASN A 97 8.17 -13.00 -3.66
C ASN A 97 7.74 -12.47 -5.02
N GLU A 98 6.62 -11.74 -5.09
CA GLU A 98 6.27 -10.99 -6.30
C GLU A 98 6.80 -9.56 -6.31
N THR A 99 7.54 -9.16 -5.27
CA THR A 99 8.10 -7.82 -5.16
C THR A 99 9.39 -7.69 -5.96
N SER A 100 9.83 -6.45 -6.16
CA SER A 100 11.13 -6.12 -6.74
C SER A 100 12.27 -6.13 -5.70
N TYR A 101 11.99 -6.45 -4.44
CA TYR A 101 12.99 -6.59 -3.38
C TYR A 101 13.52 -8.02 -3.32
N GLN A 102 14.79 -8.18 -2.93
CA GLN A 102 15.27 -9.44 -2.38
C GLN A 102 14.74 -9.56 -0.94
N LEU A 103 14.15 -10.70 -0.60
CA LEU A 103 13.64 -10.95 0.75
C LEU A 103 14.67 -11.72 1.56
N LEU A 104 14.95 -11.27 2.78
CA LEU A 104 15.66 -12.06 3.78
C LEU A 104 14.62 -12.56 4.78
N ALA A 105 14.32 -13.85 4.74
CA ALA A 105 13.17 -14.41 5.44
C ALA A 105 13.58 -15.47 6.46
N SER A 106 12.93 -15.44 7.62
CA SER A 106 12.91 -16.53 8.59
C SER A 106 11.47 -16.94 8.86
N VAL A 107 11.23 -18.25 8.93
CA VAL A 107 9.94 -18.83 9.30
C VAL A 107 10.15 -19.77 10.47
N SER A 108 9.40 -19.53 11.54
CA SER A 108 9.40 -20.38 12.74
C SER A 108 7.99 -20.87 13.06
N THR A 109 7.90 -22.00 13.73
CA THR A 109 6.65 -22.55 14.25
C THR A 109 6.60 -22.38 15.77
N GLU A 110 5.42 -22.04 16.29
CA GLU A 110 5.12 -21.99 17.72
C GLU A 110 4.00 -23.00 18.03
N GLN A 111 4.28 -23.94 18.95
CA GLN A 111 3.29 -24.89 19.48
C GLN A 111 3.54 -25.09 20.97
N ASN A 112 2.51 -24.91 21.81
CA ASN A 112 2.61 -25.08 23.26
C ASN A 112 3.78 -24.28 23.90
N LYS A 113 4.01 -23.05 23.42
CA LYS A 113 5.14 -22.17 23.81
C LYS A 113 6.54 -22.69 23.47
N GLN A 114 6.63 -23.75 22.67
CA GLN A 114 7.89 -24.21 22.09
C GLN A 114 8.02 -23.63 20.69
N TYR A 115 9.24 -23.21 20.34
CA TYR A 115 9.55 -22.56 19.08
C TYR A 115 10.55 -23.42 18.29
N LYS A 116 10.36 -23.50 16.98
CA LYS A 116 11.27 -24.20 16.07
C LYS A 116 11.43 -23.39 14.78
N GLY A 117 12.67 -23.13 14.38
CA GLY A 117 12.96 -22.56 13.06
C GLY A 117 12.72 -23.60 11.96
N GLU A 118 11.84 -23.29 11.01
CA GLU A 118 11.54 -24.15 9.85
C GLU A 118 12.31 -23.71 8.60
N PHE A 119 12.55 -22.39 8.46
CA PHE A 119 13.26 -21.84 7.31
C PHE A 119 14.05 -20.58 7.69
N ALA A 120 15.21 -20.42 7.05
CA ALA A 120 15.98 -19.19 7.04
C ALA A 120 16.74 -19.10 5.70
N GLY A 121 16.62 -17.97 4.99
CA GLY A 121 17.31 -17.78 3.72
C GLY A 121 16.90 -16.53 2.97
N SER A 122 17.55 -16.28 1.84
CA SER A 122 17.18 -15.23 0.89
C SER A 122 16.24 -15.77 -0.19
N ILE A 123 15.31 -14.92 -0.66
CA ILE A 123 14.41 -15.20 -1.78
C ILE A 123 14.53 -14.04 -2.77
N GLU A 124 15.02 -14.34 -3.97
CA GLU A 124 15.19 -13.35 -5.04
C GLU A 124 13.86 -12.76 -5.52
N PRO A 125 13.87 -11.56 -6.14
CA PRO A 125 12.71 -11.00 -6.82
C PRO A 125 12.09 -12.00 -7.77
N ARG A 126 10.75 -12.12 -7.76
CA ARG A 126 10.01 -13.11 -8.59
C ARG A 126 10.40 -14.56 -8.28
N GLY A 127 10.89 -14.81 -7.06
CA GLY A 127 11.32 -16.11 -6.57
C GLY A 127 10.35 -16.72 -5.55
N HIS A 128 10.70 -17.91 -5.09
CA HIS A 128 9.95 -18.62 -4.06
C HIS A 128 10.83 -19.59 -3.28
N ALA A 129 10.43 -19.92 -2.05
CA ALA A 129 11.06 -20.97 -1.25
C ALA A 129 10.02 -21.80 -0.51
N LYS A 130 10.24 -23.12 -0.43
CA LYS A 130 9.42 -23.99 0.42
C LYS A 130 9.83 -23.77 1.88
N VAL A 131 8.89 -23.35 2.72
CA VAL A 131 9.17 -22.96 4.11
C VAL A 131 8.57 -23.91 5.14
N TYR A 132 7.54 -24.67 4.77
CA TYR A 132 6.90 -25.62 5.69
C TYR A 132 6.15 -26.72 4.94
N SER A 133 5.84 -27.83 5.62
CA SER A 133 5.08 -28.95 5.05
C SER A 133 4.25 -29.62 6.14
N ALA A 134 2.99 -29.91 5.85
CA ALA A 134 2.09 -30.54 6.81
C ALA A 134 0.95 -31.28 6.11
N LYS A 135 0.23 -32.13 6.85
CA LYS A 135 -0.98 -32.79 6.35
C LYS A 135 -2.15 -31.82 6.46
N LEU A 136 -2.91 -31.67 5.37
CA LEU A 136 -4.06 -30.76 5.35
C LEU A 136 -5.20 -31.26 6.27
N ALA A 137 -5.34 -32.58 6.43
CA ALA A 137 -6.32 -33.19 7.34
C ALA A 137 -6.09 -32.80 8.81
N ASP A 138 -4.84 -32.52 9.18
CA ASP A 138 -4.43 -32.18 10.55
C ASP A 138 -4.40 -30.67 10.79
N LEU A 139 -5.10 -29.86 9.98
CA LEU A 139 -5.07 -28.39 10.03
C LEU A 139 -5.30 -27.82 11.44
N GLN A 140 -6.17 -28.45 12.24
CA GLN A 140 -6.44 -28.03 13.62
C GLN A 140 -5.23 -28.18 14.55
N LEU A 141 -4.29 -29.06 14.20
CA LEU A 141 -3.05 -29.33 14.92
C LEU A 141 -1.86 -28.53 14.39
N TRP A 142 -2.04 -27.74 13.32
CA TRP A 142 -0.95 -26.96 12.77
C TRP A 142 -0.44 -25.95 13.81
N PRO A 143 0.89 -25.81 13.93
CA PRO A 143 1.46 -24.78 14.77
C PRO A 143 1.12 -23.41 14.22
N LYS A 144 1.29 -22.38 15.05
CA LYS A 144 1.29 -21.00 14.58
C LYS A 144 2.59 -20.75 13.82
N LEU A 145 2.52 -20.20 12.61
CA LEU A 145 3.71 -19.83 11.84
C LEU A 145 4.02 -18.35 12.05
N ILE A 146 5.30 -18.08 12.32
CA ILE A 146 5.85 -16.75 12.56
C ILE A 146 6.77 -16.45 11.39
N PHE A 147 6.37 -15.46 10.58
CA PHE A 147 7.11 -14.98 9.42
C PHE A 147 7.81 -13.68 9.78
N GLN A 148 9.11 -13.63 9.59
CA GLN A 148 9.93 -12.43 9.74
C GLN A 148 10.68 -12.19 8.45
N VAL A 149 10.37 -11.09 7.76
CA VAL A 149 10.92 -10.80 6.44
C VAL A 149 11.48 -9.38 6.39
N LEU A 150 12.71 -9.25 5.94
CA LEU A 150 13.37 -7.99 5.62
C LEU A 150 13.43 -7.80 4.12
N PHE A 151 13.30 -6.55 3.67
CA PHE A 151 13.32 -6.17 2.26
C PHE A 151 14.66 -5.50 1.92
N ASN A 152 15.36 -6.00 0.90
CA ASN A 152 16.62 -5.46 0.44
C ASN A 152 16.56 -5.10 -1.05
N THR A 153 17.14 -3.95 -1.43
CA THR A 153 17.29 -3.57 -2.83
C THR A 153 18.49 -2.65 -3.02
N LYS A 154 19.19 -2.79 -4.16
CA LYS A 154 20.25 -1.86 -4.58
C LYS A 154 19.70 -0.61 -5.27
N GLN A 155 18.39 -0.57 -5.57
CA GLN A 155 17.73 0.57 -6.19
C GLN A 155 17.45 1.68 -5.18
N ASN A 156 17.38 2.93 -5.64
CA ASN A 156 17.03 4.06 -4.79
C ASN A 156 15.53 4.04 -4.43
N GLN A 157 15.19 3.33 -3.36
CA GLN A 157 13.84 3.16 -2.83
C GLN A 157 13.84 3.39 -1.32
N PRO A 158 12.72 3.88 -0.74
CA PRO A 158 12.60 4.01 0.69
C PRO A 158 12.70 2.63 1.38
N VAL A 159 13.34 2.61 2.54
CA VAL A 159 13.44 1.41 3.38
C VAL A 159 12.05 1.03 3.89
N LEU A 160 11.68 -0.23 3.73
CA LEU A 160 10.42 -0.76 4.26
C LEU A 160 10.60 -1.28 5.69
N ASN A 161 9.54 -1.19 6.47
CA ASN A 161 9.50 -1.85 7.78
C ASN A 161 9.57 -3.38 7.58
N PRO A 162 10.24 -4.10 8.50
CA PRO A 162 10.19 -5.55 8.52
C PRO A 162 8.75 -6.06 8.54
N LEU A 163 8.46 -7.06 7.71
CA LEU A 163 7.20 -7.77 7.75
C LEU A 163 7.26 -8.83 8.84
N ASN A 164 6.51 -8.64 9.91
CA ASN A 164 6.39 -9.58 11.02
C ASN A 164 4.94 -10.04 11.12
N VAL A 165 4.66 -11.27 10.66
CA VAL A 165 3.29 -11.79 10.57
C VAL A 165 3.21 -13.12 11.30
N ASN A 166 2.11 -13.27 12.04
CA ASN A 166 1.85 -14.39 12.91
C ASN A 166 0.58 -15.11 12.44
N GLU A 167 0.73 -16.10 11.58
CA GLU A 167 -0.41 -16.81 11.00
C GLU A 167 -0.76 -18.08 11.76
N GLN A 168 -2.05 -18.21 12.08
CA GLN A 168 -2.64 -19.48 12.48
C GLN A 168 -3.73 -19.84 11.47
N PHE A 169 -3.34 -20.65 10.48
CA PHE A 169 -4.22 -21.04 9.38
C PHE A 169 -5.46 -21.80 9.87
N LYS A 170 -6.62 -21.43 9.33
CA LYS A 170 -7.93 -22.00 9.62
C LYS A 170 -8.59 -22.47 8.33
N ALA A 171 -9.64 -23.28 8.45
CA ALA A 171 -10.36 -23.81 7.29
C ALA A 171 -10.87 -22.72 6.33
N LYS A 172 -11.22 -21.54 6.84
CA LYS A 172 -11.65 -20.38 6.03
C LYS A 172 -10.58 -19.92 5.04
N ASP A 173 -9.30 -20.03 5.40
CA ASP A 173 -8.19 -19.55 4.57
C ASP A 173 -7.97 -20.45 3.34
N PHE A 174 -8.52 -21.67 3.39
CA PHE A 174 -8.52 -22.65 2.30
C PHE A 174 -9.91 -22.84 1.65
N SER A 175 -10.88 -21.99 1.98
CA SER A 175 -12.25 -22.10 1.44
C SER A 175 -12.40 -21.50 0.03
N GLY A 176 -11.47 -20.63 -0.37
CA GLY A 176 -11.42 -20.03 -1.69
C GLY A 176 -10.98 -21.00 -2.79
N ALA A 177 -11.22 -20.61 -4.04
CA ALA A 177 -10.74 -21.35 -5.20
C ALA A 177 -9.21 -21.34 -5.28
N LYS A 178 -8.61 -22.47 -5.67
CA LYS A 178 -7.17 -22.55 -5.96
C LYS A 178 -6.84 -21.70 -7.18
N LYS A 179 -5.75 -20.94 -7.09
CA LYS A 179 -5.22 -20.09 -8.16
C LYS A 179 -3.94 -20.70 -8.71
N GLN A 180 -3.59 -20.30 -9.94
CA GLN A 180 -2.28 -20.60 -10.51
C GLN A 180 -1.22 -19.88 -9.68
N VAL A 181 -0.33 -20.63 -9.03
CA VAL A 181 0.76 -20.06 -8.24
C VAL A 181 1.91 -19.64 -9.16
N PRO A 182 2.29 -18.35 -9.19
CA PRO A 182 3.40 -17.88 -10.01
C PRO A 182 4.71 -18.58 -9.65
N PHE A 183 5.59 -18.74 -10.63
CA PHE A 183 6.94 -19.33 -10.51
C PHE A 183 6.99 -20.83 -10.17
N ILE A 184 5.89 -21.40 -9.65
CA ILE A 184 5.75 -22.82 -9.32
C ILE A 184 4.91 -23.57 -10.37
N ASN A 185 4.04 -22.84 -11.10
CA ASN A 185 3.16 -23.38 -12.15
C ASN A 185 2.22 -24.50 -11.68
N GLN A 186 1.79 -24.45 -10.41
CA GLN A 186 0.83 -25.39 -9.82
C GLN A 186 -0.38 -24.65 -9.25
N LEU A 187 -1.50 -25.35 -9.07
CA LEU A 187 -2.69 -24.80 -8.45
C LEU A 187 -2.58 -24.87 -6.92
N GLY A 188 -2.75 -23.74 -6.25
CA GLY A 188 -2.66 -23.63 -4.80
C GLY A 188 -3.53 -22.52 -4.24
N TRP A 189 -3.70 -22.52 -2.93
CA TRP A 189 -4.25 -21.35 -2.22
C TRP A 189 -3.16 -20.29 -2.08
N MET A 190 -3.50 -19.02 -2.27
CA MET A 190 -2.57 -17.90 -2.12
C MET A 190 -3.13 -16.94 -1.08
N ILE A 191 -2.33 -16.66 -0.04
CA ILE A 191 -2.67 -15.79 1.07
C ILE A 191 -1.62 -14.70 1.12
N GLN A 192 -2.03 -13.43 1.10
CA GLN A 192 -1.11 -12.30 1.12
C GLN A 192 -0.69 -12.01 2.57
N LEU A 193 0.62 -11.94 2.83
CA LEU A 193 1.16 -11.66 4.16
C LEU A 193 1.38 -10.16 4.39
N ASP A 194 1.69 -9.40 3.35
CA ASP A 194 1.99 -7.97 3.43
C ASP A 194 0.76 -7.06 3.19
N GLU A 195 -0.43 -7.65 3.22
CA GLU A 195 -1.67 -6.90 3.33
C GLU A 195 -1.82 -6.45 4.77
N ALA A 196 -2.17 -5.18 4.98
CA ALA A 196 -2.42 -4.69 6.32
C ALA A 196 -3.65 -5.43 6.85
N GLU A 197 -3.49 -6.27 7.88
CA GLU A 197 -4.63 -6.74 8.64
C GLU A 197 -5.47 -5.50 8.99
N LEU A 198 -6.72 -5.48 8.55
CA LEU A 198 -7.70 -4.60 9.15
C LEU A 198 -7.73 -5.00 10.61
N VAL A 199 -6.97 -4.31 11.44
CA VAL A 199 -7.05 -4.43 12.90
C VAL A 199 -8.42 -3.90 13.25
N ILE A 200 -9.43 -4.76 13.11
CA ILE A 200 -10.73 -4.61 13.72
C ILE A 200 -10.45 -4.81 15.20
N ASP A 201 -9.91 -3.77 15.80
CA ASP A 201 -9.53 -3.73 17.18
C ASP A 201 -10.81 -3.95 17.98
N ALA A 202 -10.95 -5.13 18.58
CA ALA A 202 -12.10 -5.46 19.40
C ALA A 202 -12.27 -4.46 20.56
N GLN A 203 -11.20 -3.73 20.93
CA GLN A 203 -11.25 -2.62 21.87
C GLN A 203 -11.86 -1.35 21.25
N LYS A 204 -11.56 -1.00 19.98
CA LYS A 204 -12.28 0.08 19.27
C LYS A 204 -13.75 -0.25 19.03
N LEU A 205 -14.09 -1.54 18.84
CA LEU A 205 -15.49 -1.99 18.81
C LEU A 205 -16.17 -1.77 20.17
N LYS A 206 -15.56 -2.19 21.29
CA LYS A 206 -16.12 -1.93 22.63
C LYS A 206 -16.24 -0.43 22.94
N GLU A 207 -15.25 0.38 22.58
CA GLU A 207 -15.34 1.85 22.72
C GLU A 207 -16.41 2.47 21.81
N SER A 208 -16.70 1.88 20.64
CA SER A 208 -17.82 2.30 19.79
C SER A 208 -19.20 1.85 20.30
N PHE A 209 -19.27 0.87 21.20
CA PHE A 209 -20.50 0.47 21.91
C PHE A 209 -20.73 1.23 23.23
N PHE A 210 -19.67 1.81 23.82
CA PHE A 210 -19.72 2.50 25.12
C PHE A 210 -19.47 4.01 25.06
N LYS A 211 -19.22 4.59 23.88
CA LYS A 211 -19.52 6.01 23.67
C LYS A 211 -21.05 6.15 23.76
N PRO A 212 -21.60 7.07 24.57
CA PRO A 212 -22.94 7.57 24.27
C PRO A 212 -22.86 7.98 22.80
N ALA A 213 -23.80 7.51 21.97
CA ALA A 213 -23.85 7.89 20.58
C ALA A 213 -23.56 9.40 20.51
N GLU A 214 -22.36 9.77 20.03
CA GLU A 214 -22.22 11.04 19.36
C GLU A 214 -23.37 10.98 18.38
N GLU A 215 -24.32 11.88 18.64
CA GLU A 215 -25.64 11.87 18.07
C GLU A 215 -25.46 11.38 16.65
N LYS A 216 -26.11 10.25 16.32
CA LYS A 216 -26.52 10.08 14.93
C LYS A 216 -26.96 11.47 14.57
N GLN A 217 -26.29 12.12 13.63
CA GLN A 217 -26.96 13.15 12.88
C GLN A 217 -28.10 12.36 12.27
N VAL A 218 -29.19 12.28 13.04
CA VAL A 218 -30.53 12.05 12.58
C VAL A 218 -30.54 13.09 11.51
N VAL A 219 -30.41 12.65 10.26
CA VAL A 219 -30.61 13.51 9.12
C VAL A 219 -31.99 14.04 9.41
N ALA A 220 -32.02 15.27 9.93
CA ALA A 220 -33.23 15.86 10.43
C ALA A 220 -34.12 15.86 9.21
N LYS A 221 -35.35 15.37 9.34
CA LYS A 221 -36.31 15.30 8.23
C LYS A 221 -36.16 16.60 7.44
N PRO A 222 -35.65 16.56 6.20
CA PRO A 222 -35.27 17.79 5.54
C PRO A 222 -36.51 18.66 5.45
N GLN A 223 -36.33 19.96 5.65
CA GLN A 223 -37.44 20.89 5.45
C GLN A 223 -37.99 20.66 4.05
N TYR A 224 -39.32 20.69 3.91
CA TYR A 224 -39.97 20.52 2.61
C TYR A 224 -39.54 21.59 1.59
N GLU A 225 -38.90 22.67 2.05
CA GLU A 225 -38.35 23.77 1.26
C GLU A 225 -36.85 23.90 1.61
N ILE A 226 -35.97 23.74 0.61
CA ILE A 226 -34.50 23.86 0.75
C ILE A 226 -34.02 25.06 -0.07
N ASP A 227 -33.39 26.02 0.61
CA ASP A 227 -32.78 27.19 -0.02
C ASP A 227 -31.35 26.89 -0.48
N LEU A 228 -31.11 27.02 -1.79
CA LEU A 228 -29.82 26.78 -2.41
C LEU A 228 -29.03 28.07 -2.66
N HIS A 229 -29.49 29.24 -2.22
CA HIS A 229 -28.69 30.46 -2.33
C HIS A 229 -27.38 30.32 -1.53
N ILE A 230 -26.26 30.73 -2.13
CA ILE A 230 -24.93 30.53 -1.52
C ILE A 230 -24.79 31.21 -0.15
N GLU A 231 -25.48 32.33 0.05
CA GLU A 231 -25.54 33.07 1.33
C GLU A 231 -26.13 32.24 2.48
N LYS A 232 -26.93 31.21 2.17
CA LYS A 232 -27.49 30.28 3.16
C LYS A 232 -26.61 29.05 3.38
N LEU A 233 -25.69 28.79 2.45
CA LEU A 233 -24.83 27.60 2.47
C LEU A 233 -23.43 27.92 3.01
N ARG A 234 -22.96 29.17 2.89
CA ARG A 234 -21.63 29.59 3.30
C ARG A 234 -21.54 31.08 3.60
N ASP A 235 -20.80 31.44 4.64
CA ASP A 235 -20.59 32.83 5.05
C ASP A 235 -19.45 33.53 4.27
N ASP A 236 -18.49 32.78 3.73
CA ASP A 236 -17.30 33.26 2.98
C ASP A 236 -17.50 33.31 1.45
N TYR A 237 -18.76 33.34 0.99
CA TYR A 237 -19.11 33.25 -0.42
C TYR A 237 -18.52 34.36 -1.31
N GLN A 238 -18.13 35.49 -0.73
CA GLN A 238 -17.56 36.65 -1.43
C GLN A 238 -16.17 36.37 -2.04
N PHE A 239 -15.48 35.34 -1.56
CA PHE A 239 -14.14 34.96 -2.03
C PHE A 239 -14.16 33.81 -3.06
N LEU A 240 -15.34 33.31 -3.42
CA LEU A 240 -15.48 32.14 -4.29
C LEU A 240 -15.72 32.52 -5.76
N ALA A 241 -15.14 31.74 -6.67
CA ALA A 241 -15.44 31.87 -8.09
C ALA A 241 -16.87 31.36 -8.41
N SER A 242 -17.51 31.91 -9.45
CA SER A 242 -18.88 31.54 -9.82
C SER A 242 -19.08 30.04 -10.10
N SER A 243 -18.05 29.35 -10.60
CA SER A 243 -18.05 27.90 -10.81
C SER A 243 -18.02 27.11 -9.50
N GLU A 244 -17.29 27.61 -8.49
CA GLU A 244 -17.21 26.97 -7.17
C GLU A 244 -18.52 27.14 -6.42
N ILE A 245 -19.11 28.33 -6.50
CA ILE A 245 -20.45 28.61 -5.97
C ILE A 245 -21.46 27.62 -6.54
N LEU A 246 -21.50 27.46 -7.87
CA LEU A 246 -22.41 26.51 -8.53
C LEU A 246 -22.18 25.06 -8.05
N ASN A 247 -20.93 24.62 -7.92
CA ASN A 247 -20.61 23.28 -7.45
C ASN A 247 -21.07 23.04 -6.01
N ILE A 248 -20.91 24.02 -5.12
CA ILE A 248 -21.39 23.94 -3.73
C ILE A 248 -22.91 23.81 -3.69
N GLN A 249 -23.62 24.64 -4.46
CA GLN A 249 -25.08 24.60 -4.56
C GLN A 249 -25.59 23.26 -5.10
N LEU A 250 -24.94 22.72 -6.14
CA LEU A 250 -25.28 21.40 -6.70
C LEU A 250 -24.98 20.24 -5.73
N THR A 251 -23.93 20.37 -4.94
CA THR A 251 -23.56 19.36 -3.93
C THR A 251 -24.59 19.32 -2.81
N ASN A 252 -25.00 20.50 -2.32
CA ASN A 252 -26.06 20.61 -1.32
C ASN A 252 -27.41 20.09 -1.85
N PHE A 253 -27.76 20.43 -3.10
CA PHE A 253 -28.94 19.89 -3.78
C PHE A 253 -28.94 18.35 -3.83
N LYS A 254 -27.83 17.72 -4.23
CA LYS A 254 -27.72 16.25 -4.26
C LYS A 254 -27.91 15.64 -2.88
N HIS A 255 -27.23 16.18 -1.89
CA HIS A 255 -27.32 15.69 -0.51
C HIS A 255 -28.76 15.79 0.03
N ALA A 256 -29.45 16.91 -0.22
CA ALA A 256 -30.83 17.10 0.19
C ALA A 256 -31.82 16.19 -0.57
N LEU A 257 -31.59 15.96 -1.87
CA LEU A 257 -32.38 15.01 -2.66
C LEU A 257 -32.22 13.57 -2.17
N ASP A 258 -30.98 13.15 -1.89
CA ASP A 258 -30.68 11.81 -1.37
C ASP A 258 -31.29 11.62 0.02
N ALA A 259 -31.20 12.63 0.90
CA ALA A 259 -31.88 12.62 2.20
C ALA A 259 -33.40 12.46 2.05
N ALA A 260 -34.04 13.23 1.17
CA ALA A 260 -35.49 13.13 0.93
C ALA A 260 -35.91 11.74 0.41
N ILE A 261 -35.08 11.12 -0.43
CA ILE A 261 -35.28 9.74 -0.92
C ILE A 261 -35.15 8.72 0.22
N VAL A 262 -34.11 8.83 1.04
CA VAL A 262 -33.88 7.92 2.19
C VAL A 262 -35.04 8.01 3.19
N HIS A 263 -35.59 9.21 3.40
CA HIS A 263 -36.72 9.46 4.28
C HIS A 263 -38.10 9.23 3.64
N GLN A 264 -38.17 8.75 2.40
CA GLN A 264 -39.43 8.48 1.67
C GLN A 264 -40.39 9.68 1.66
N MET A 265 -39.85 10.88 1.45
CA MET A 265 -40.68 12.08 1.37
C MET A 265 -41.50 12.09 0.07
N PRO A 266 -42.78 12.49 0.10
CA PRO A 266 -43.60 12.54 -1.11
C PRO A 266 -43.12 13.62 -2.09
N ASP A 267 -42.66 14.76 -1.57
CA ASP A 267 -42.10 15.84 -2.37
C ASP A 267 -41.13 16.72 -1.58
N ILE A 268 -40.28 17.44 -2.31
CA ILE A 268 -39.33 18.43 -1.80
C ILE A 268 -39.23 19.61 -2.77
N THR A 269 -39.12 20.84 -2.25
CA THR A 269 -39.02 22.07 -3.05
C THR A 269 -37.64 22.70 -2.89
N PHE A 270 -36.95 22.95 -4.01
CA PHE A 270 -35.65 23.60 -4.04
C PHE A 270 -35.77 25.04 -4.51
N ILE A 271 -35.28 25.99 -3.74
CA ILE A 271 -35.28 27.42 -4.05
C ILE A 271 -33.91 27.77 -4.63
N HIS A 272 -33.86 28.06 -5.93
CA HIS A 272 -32.62 28.31 -6.68
C HIS A 272 -32.50 29.77 -7.16
N GLY A 273 -33.51 30.60 -6.88
CA GLY A 273 -33.55 32.01 -7.27
C GLY A 273 -33.93 32.24 -8.74
N ALA A 274 -34.27 33.49 -9.08
CA ALA A 274 -34.77 33.90 -10.39
C ALA A 274 -33.68 34.46 -11.34
N GLY A 275 -32.39 34.26 -11.02
CA GLY A 275 -31.25 34.83 -11.77
C GLY A 275 -31.11 34.29 -13.20
N ASN A 276 -29.87 34.14 -13.70
CA ASN A 276 -29.58 33.74 -15.09
C ASN A 276 -30.05 32.30 -15.48
N GLY A 277 -30.76 31.58 -14.61
CA GLY A 277 -31.34 30.26 -14.91
C GLY A 277 -30.35 29.10 -15.00
N ILE A 278 -29.05 29.33 -14.80
CA ILE A 278 -28.00 28.30 -14.89
C ILE A 278 -28.22 27.18 -13.86
N LEU A 279 -28.45 27.56 -12.59
CA LEU A 279 -28.71 26.60 -11.51
C LEU A 279 -29.98 25.78 -11.80
N LYS A 280 -31.08 26.43 -12.22
CA LYS A 280 -32.32 25.77 -12.63
C LYS A 280 -32.08 24.70 -13.71
N HIS A 281 -31.32 25.05 -14.75
CA HIS A 281 -31.06 24.14 -15.87
C HIS A 281 -30.28 22.89 -15.42
N GLU A 282 -29.23 23.06 -14.60
CA GLU A 282 -28.46 21.93 -14.07
C GLU A 282 -29.28 21.08 -13.08
N LEU A 283 -30.13 21.69 -12.25
CA LEU A 283 -31.08 20.95 -11.41
C LEU A 283 -32.01 20.06 -12.25
N HIS A 284 -32.66 20.64 -13.26
CA HIS A 284 -33.58 19.91 -14.13
C HIS A 284 -32.90 18.74 -14.86
N LYS A 285 -31.65 18.93 -15.31
CA LYS A 285 -30.83 17.90 -15.95
C LYS A 285 -30.47 16.76 -15.00
N LEU A 286 -30.18 17.06 -13.73
CA LEU A 286 -29.92 16.03 -12.70
C LEU A 286 -31.20 15.29 -12.33
N LEU A 287 -32.31 16.00 -12.18
CA LEU A 287 -33.62 15.42 -11.86
C LEU A 287 -34.12 14.49 -12.97
N SER A 288 -33.98 14.89 -14.25
CA SER A 288 -34.40 14.06 -15.39
C SER A 288 -33.65 12.74 -15.50
N LYS A 289 -32.44 12.64 -14.93
CA LYS A 289 -31.60 11.44 -14.94
C LYS A 289 -31.84 10.52 -13.74
N ASN A 290 -32.55 10.99 -12.70
CA ASN A 290 -32.72 10.24 -11.47
C ASN A 290 -33.95 9.34 -11.52
N ALA A 291 -33.74 8.02 -11.48
CA ALA A 291 -34.81 7.01 -11.59
C ALA A 291 -35.83 7.04 -10.44
N LYS A 292 -35.48 7.65 -9.29
CA LYS A 292 -36.33 7.75 -8.10
C LYS A 292 -37.19 9.01 -8.07
N VAL A 293 -37.01 9.92 -9.04
CA VAL A 293 -37.88 11.08 -9.21
C VAL A 293 -39.08 10.68 -10.07
N GLN A 294 -40.29 10.99 -9.61
CA GLN A 294 -41.52 10.73 -10.36
C GLN A 294 -41.78 11.85 -11.37
N THR A 295 -41.75 13.10 -10.92
CA THR A 295 -41.91 14.29 -11.75
C THR A 295 -41.33 15.52 -11.04
N PHE A 296 -41.03 16.57 -11.80
CA PHE A 296 -40.63 17.86 -11.24
C PHE A 296 -41.32 19.00 -12.00
N MET A 297 -41.67 20.07 -11.28
CA MET A 297 -42.39 21.22 -11.82
C MET A 297 -41.95 22.49 -11.11
N ASP A 298 -42.18 23.66 -11.72
CA ASP A 298 -41.95 24.93 -11.04
C ASP A 298 -42.85 25.03 -9.81
N ALA A 299 -42.29 25.43 -8.66
CA ALA A 299 -43.04 25.56 -7.42
C ALA A 299 -43.97 26.78 -7.45
N ARG A 300 -44.93 26.85 -6.51
CA ARG A 300 -46.03 27.83 -6.47
C ARG A 300 -45.58 29.26 -6.85
N LYS A 301 -46.03 29.74 -8.02
CA LYS A 301 -45.67 31.06 -8.56
C LYS A 301 -46.01 32.23 -7.63
N GLU A 302 -47.05 32.08 -6.81
CA GLU A 302 -47.52 33.10 -5.86
C GLU A 302 -46.57 33.34 -4.68
N LYS A 303 -45.75 32.33 -4.30
CA LYS A 303 -44.85 32.39 -3.13
C LYS A 303 -43.38 32.56 -3.52
N PHE A 304 -42.96 32.02 -4.67
CA PHE A 304 -41.54 31.97 -5.08
C PHE A 304 -41.26 32.44 -6.52
N GLY A 305 -42.27 32.95 -7.24
CA GLY A 305 -42.12 33.30 -8.66
C GLY A 305 -41.67 32.11 -9.51
N TYR A 306 -40.65 32.31 -10.36
CA TYR A 306 -39.99 31.25 -11.15
C TYR A 306 -38.72 30.68 -10.50
N GLY A 307 -38.47 31.03 -9.23
CA GLY A 307 -37.19 30.78 -8.55
C GLY A 307 -37.12 29.48 -7.75
N ALA A 308 -38.07 28.57 -7.90
CA ALA A 308 -38.07 27.31 -7.17
C ALA A 308 -38.64 26.14 -7.99
N THR A 309 -38.11 24.95 -7.76
CA THR A 309 -38.51 23.69 -8.41
C THR A 309 -39.03 22.72 -7.35
N LYS A 310 -40.28 22.27 -7.51
CA LYS A 310 -40.88 21.19 -6.72
C LYS A 310 -40.58 19.85 -7.38
N VAL A 311 -40.08 18.90 -6.60
CA VAL A 311 -39.70 17.54 -7.02
C VAL A 311 -40.59 16.55 -6.28
N VAL A 312 -41.29 15.71 -7.04
CA VAL A 312 -42.12 14.62 -6.52
C VAL A 312 -41.32 13.32 -6.61
N LEU A 313 -41.16 12.62 -5.49
CA LEU A 313 -40.39 11.38 -5.40
C LEU A 313 -41.32 10.16 -5.49
N LYS A 314 -40.78 9.01 -5.90
CA LYS A 314 -41.51 7.74 -6.00
C LYS A 314 -41.65 7.02 -4.67
#